data_AF-A0A2T6E605-F1
#
_entry.id   AF-A0A2T6E605-F1
#
_cell.length_a   1.000
_cell.length_b   1.000
_cell.length_c   1.000
_cell.angle_alpha   90.00
_cell.angle_beta   90.00
_cell.angle_gamma   90.00
#
_symmetry.space_group_name_H-M   'P 1'
#
loop_
_entity.id
_entity.type
_entity.pdbx_description
1 polymer ?
#
loop_
_entity_poly.entity_id
_entity_poly.type
_entity_poly.pdbx_seq_one_letter_code
_entity_poly.pdbx_strand_id
1 'polypeptide(L)'
;MAGEAKSEDALVGQARQLIEQGLALQSAPDHSKLLVWDDAVNHLVADINQALASEGFHSRSLQRHLEWLIDLYQNSIAVIAEVRDDQAAKAADLHQQRWEITG
;
A
#
# COMPACT_ATOMS: atom_id res chain seq x y z
N MET A 1 2.41 15.57 18.63
CA MET A 1 3.25 16.29 17.64
C MET A 1 2.37 16.47 16.42
N ALA A 2 2.05 17.71 16.06
CA ALA A 2 1.29 17.97 14.84
C ALA A 2 2.19 17.59 13.66
N GLY A 3 1.80 16.56 12.90
CA GLY A 3 2.52 16.21 11.68
C GLY A 3 2.46 17.40 10.74
N GLU A 4 3.62 17.90 10.31
CA GLU A 4 3.68 18.90 9.25
C GLU A 4 2.89 18.37 8.05
N ALA A 5 1.90 19.16 7.64
CA ALA A 5 1.10 18.81 6.47
C ALA A 5 2.04 18.78 5.26
N LYS A 6 2.05 17.65 4.56
CA LYS A 6 2.88 17.47 3.37
C LYS A 6 2.35 18.36 2.26
N SER A 7 3.24 19.14 1.63
CA SER A 7 2.90 19.93 0.44
C SER A 7 2.35 19.06 -0.68
N GLU A 8 1.46 19.61 -1.50
CA GLU A 8 0.85 18.93 -2.65
C GLU A 8 1.88 18.29 -3.59
N ASP A 9 2.98 18.99 -3.91
CA ASP A 9 4.04 18.48 -4.79
C ASP A 9 4.73 17.23 -4.22
N ALA A 10 4.89 17.16 -2.90
CA ALA A 10 5.45 16.00 -2.23
C ALA A 10 4.51 14.79 -2.33
N LEU A 11 3.19 15.01 -2.19
CA LEU A 11 2.17 13.98 -2.33
C LEU A 11 2.11 13.44 -3.76
N VAL A 12 2.18 14.33 -4.77
CA VAL A 12 2.27 13.94 -6.18
C VAL A 12 3.53 13.11 -6.45
N GLY A 13 4.69 13.56 -5.95
CA GLY A 13 5.95 12.83 -6.09
C GLY A 13 5.88 11.42 -5.48
N GLN A 14 5.29 11.31 -4.28
CA GLN A 14 5.10 10.03 -3.60
C GLN A 14 4.12 9.11 -4.36
N ALA A 15 3.00 9.65 -4.84
CA ALA A 15 2.03 8.89 -5.65
C ALA A 15 2.70 8.30 -6.90
N ARG A 16 3.49 9.11 -7.62
CA ARG A 16 4.23 8.66 -8.80
C ARG A 16 5.20 7.52 -8.48
N GLN A 17 5.96 7.63 -7.40
CA GLN A 17 6.89 6.57 -6.99
C GLN A 17 6.14 5.26 -6.70
N LEU A 18 5.00 5.34 -6.01
CA LEU A 18 4.19 4.16 -5.72
C LEU A 18 3.59 3.54 -6.98
N ILE A 19 3.19 4.35 -7.96
CA ILE A 19 2.72 3.83 -9.25
C ILE A 19 3.84 3.06 -9.96
N GLU A 20 5.04 3.66 -10.06
CA GLU A 20 6.20 3.01 -10.71
C GLU A 20 6.55 1.68 -10.01
N GLN A 21 6.51 1.66 -8.68
CA GLN A 21 6.72 0.44 -7.89
C GLN A 21 5.62 -0.60 -8.12
N GLY A 22 4.35 -0.22 -8.08
CA GLY A 22 3.23 -1.13 -8.23
C GLY A 22 3.21 -1.80 -9.60
N LEU A 23 3.52 -1.05 -10.67
CA LEU A 23 3.66 -1.61 -12.01
C LEU A 23 4.78 -2.65 -12.11
N ALA A 24 5.92 -2.37 -11.47
CA ALA A 24 7.03 -3.31 -11.43
C ALA A 24 6.67 -4.58 -10.63
N LEU A 25 5.92 -4.44 -9.54
CA LEU A 25 5.49 -5.55 -8.69
C LEU A 25 4.43 -6.44 -9.35
N GLN A 26 3.54 -5.90 -10.17
CA GLN A 26 2.58 -6.69 -10.94
C GLN A 26 3.24 -7.62 -11.96
N SER A 27 4.45 -7.27 -12.42
CA SER A 27 5.23 -8.08 -13.35
C SER A 27 6.24 -8.99 -12.64
N ALA A 28 6.32 -8.93 -11.31
CA ALA A 28 7.29 -9.69 -10.53
C ALA A 28 6.77 -11.10 -10.23
N PRO A 29 7.64 -12.12 -10.25
CA PRO A 29 7.26 -13.49 -9.88
C PRO A 29 7.06 -13.67 -8.36
N ASP A 30 7.61 -12.76 -7.54
CA ASP A 30 7.49 -12.77 -6.09
C ASP A 30 6.59 -11.63 -5.62
N HIS A 31 5.43 -12.00 -5.10
CA HIS A 31 4.38 -11.08 -4.64
C HIS A 31 4.51 -10.68 -3.16
N SER A 32 5.52 -11.16 -2.42
CA SER A 32 5.72 -10.81 -1.00
C SER A 32 5.89 -9.30 -0.79
N LYS A 33 6.47 -8.60 -1.78
CA LYS A 33 6.67 -7.16 -1.76
C LYS A 33 5.39 -6.35 -2.04
N LEU A 34 4.32 -6.97 -2.52
CA LEU A 34 3.02 -6.30 -2.69
C LEU A 34 2.42 -5.86 -1.36
N LEU A 35 2.70 -6.57 -0.25
CA LEU A 35 2.22 -6.17 1.08
C LEU A 35 2.86 -4.87 1.57
N VAL A 36 4.17 -4.70 1.34
CA VAL A 36 4.89 -3.47 1.70
C VAL A 36 4.38 -2.30 0.85
N TRP A 37 4.12 -2.57 -0.43
CA TRP A 37 3.54 -1.57 -1.32
C TRP A 37 2.11 -1.19 -0.92
N ASP A 38 1.28 -2.16 -0.54
CA ASP A 38 -0.07 -1.98 0.00
C ASP A 38 -0.07 -1.06 1.22
N ASP A 39 0.79 -1.32 2.20
CA ASP A 39 0.94 -0.45 3.38
C ASP A 39 1.35 0.98 3.00
N ALA A 40 2.25 1.13 2.04
CA ALA A 40 2.70 2.44 1.58
C ALA A 40 1.60 3.23 0.83
N VAL A 41 0.76 2.54 0.05
CA VAL A 41 -0.43 3.13 -0.59
C VAL A 41 -1.43 3.61 0.46
N ASN A 42 -1.74 2.77 1.46
CA ASN A 42 -2.65 3.15 2.55
C ASN A 42 -2.13 4.35 3.35
N HIS A 43 -0.82 4.42 3.59
CA HIS A 43 -0.21 5.56 4.27
C HIS A 43 -0.32 6.85 3.45
N LEU A 44 -0.06 6.80 2.14
CA LEU A 44 -0.23 7.96 1.27
C LEU A 44 -1.69 8.45 1.24
N VAL A 45 -2.66 7.53 1.18
CA VAL A 45 -4.09 7.88 1.22
C VAL A 45 -4.45 8.58 2.55
N ALA A 46 -3.93 8.10 3.68
CA ALA A 46 -4.11 8.75 4.97
C ALA A 46 -3.50 10.16 4.99
N ASP A 47 -2.28 10.31 4.48
CA ASP A 47 -1.61 11.61 4.38
C ASP A 47 -2.45 12.59 3.56
N ILE A 48 -2.92 12.17 2.39
CA ILE A 48 -3.74 13.00 1.48
C ILE A 48 -5.06 13.40 2.13
N ASN A 49 -5.72 12.51 2.85
CA ASN A 49 -6.96 12.83 3.56
C ASN A 49 -6.73 13.89 4.66
N GLN A 50 -5.62 13.78 5.41
CA GLN A 50 -5.24 14.79 6.39
C GLN A 50 -4.90 16.13 5.73
N ALA A 51 -4.17 16.08 4.61
CA ALA A 51 -3.79 17.22 3.80
C ALA A 51 -5.04 17.96 3.24
N LEU A 52 -6.01 17.22 2.69
CA LEU A 52 -7.29 17.75 2.21
C LEU A 52 -8.10 18.40 3.33
N ALA A 53 -8.13 17.79 4.52
CA ALA A 53 -8.87 18.32 5.66
C ALA A 53 -8.27 19.62 6.24
N SER A 54 -6.97 19.85 6.03
CA SER A 54 -6.24 21.00 6.58
C SER A 54 -6.03 22.14 5.58
N GLU A 55 -5.65 21.82 4.33
CA GLU A 55 -5.24 22.80 3.32
C GLU A 55 -6.23 22.93 2.17
N GLY A 56 -7.10 21.93 1.96
CA GLY A 56 -8.07 21.93 0.87
C GLY A 56 -7.39 21.91 -0.50
N PHE A 57 -6.66 20.84 -0.83
CA PHE A 57 -6.03 20.68 -2.13
C PHE A 57 -7.03 20.51 -3.28
N HIS A 58 -6.72 21.09 -4.44
CA HIS A 58 -7.57 21.08 -5.64
C HIS A 58 -6.78 20.78 -6.93
N SER A 59 -5.52 20.31 -6.86
CA SER A 59 -4.76 20.03 -8.08
C SER A 59 -5.33 18.86 -8.86
N ARG A 60 -5.56 19.12 -10.15
CA ARG A 60 -5.85 18.07 -11.14
C ARG A 60 -4.72 17.07 -11.28
N SER A 61 -3.47 17.48 -11.01
CA SER A 61 -2.32 16.58 -11.08
C SER A 61 -2.40 15.52 -9.99
N LEU A 62 -2.66 15.93 -8.75
CA LEU A 62 -2.81 15.02 -7.62
C LEU A 62 -3.99 14.07 -7.84
N GLN A 63 -5.15 14.60 -8.24
CA GLN A 63 -6.33 13.78 -8.55
C GLN A 63 -6.02 12.69 -9.58
N ARG A 64 -5.36 13.04 -10.69
CA ARG A 64 -5.03 12.08 -11.74
C ARG A 64 -4.09 10.98 -11.28
N HIS A 65 -3.08 11.31 -10.47
CA HIS A 65 -2.17 10.30 -9.93
C HIS A 65 -2.87 9.40 -8.92
N LEU A 66 -3.81 9.93 -8.14
CA LEU A 66 -4.60 9.12 -7.21
C LEU A 66 -5.56 8.19 -7.92
N GLU A 67 -6.26 8.66 -8.95
CA GLU A 67 -7.11 7.82 -9.80
C GLU A 67 -6.30 6.65 -10.37
N TRP A 68 -5.13 6.94 -10.94
CA TRP A 68 -4.27 5.89 -11.48
C TRP A 68 -3.74 4.93 -10.40
N LEU A 69 -3.34 5.45 -9.24
CA LEU A 69 -2.88 4.62 -8.14
C LEU A 69 -4.01 3.71 -7.62
N ILE A 70 -5.25 4.21 -7.55
CA ILE A 70 -6.43 3.44 -7.16
C ILE A 70 -6.71 2.33 -8.17
N ASP A 71 -6.69 2.62 -9.47
CA ASP A 71 -6.88 1.61 -10.52
C ASP A 71 -5.81 0.51 -10.42
N LEU A 72 -4.55 0.91 -10.19
CA LEU A 72 -3.44 -0.03 -10.02
C LEU A 72 -3.63 -0.89 -8.77
N TYR A 73 -4.04 -0.28 -7.66
CA TYR A 73 -4.29 -0.95 -6.39
C TYR A 73 -5.46 -1.93 -6.47
N GLN A 74 -6.55 -1.57 -7.14
CA GLN A 74 -7.69 -2.47 -7.38
C GLN A 74 -7.28 -3.72 -8.17
N ASN A 75 -6.42 -3.56 -9.17
CA ASN A 75 -5.92 -4.71 -9.94
C ASN A 75 -5.01 -5.64 -9.10
N SER A 76 -4.37 -5.12 -8.06
CA SER A 76 -3.48 -5.87 -7.18
C SER A 76 -4.15 -6.43 -5.93
N ILE A 77 -5.40 -6.03 -5.61
CA ILE A 77 -6.03 -6.35 -4.32
C ILE A 77 -6.28 -7.85 -4.11
N ALA A 78 -6.64 -8.58 -5.17
CA ALA A 78 -6.86 -10.02 -5.11
C ALA A 78 -5.56 -10.75 -4.79
N VAL A 79 -4.47 -10.38 -5.47
CA VAL A 79 -3.14 -10.95 -5.22
C VAL A 79 -2.65 -10.62 -3.82
N ILE A 80 -2.87 -9.39 -3.34
CA ILE A 80 -2.55 -8.99 -1.96
C ILE A 80 -3.30 -9.87 -0.96
N ALA A 81 -4.59 -10.14 -1.17
CA ALA A 81 -5.38 -11.00 -0.30
C ALA A 81 -4.83 -12.43 -0.26
N GLU A 82 -4.51 -13.02 -1.42
CA GLU A 82 -3.91 -14.35 -1.52
C GLU A 82 -2.58 -14.44 -0.76
N VAL A 83 -1.69 -13.43 -0.90
CA VAL A 83 -0.42 -13.41 -0.16
C VAL A 83 -0.63 -13.32 1.36
N ARG A 84 -1.64 -12.56 1.81
CA ARG A 84 -1.97 -12.48 3.25
C ARG A 84 -2.49 -13.80 3.79
N ASP A 85 -3.34 -14.49 3.02
CA ASP A 85 -3.87 -15.80 3.40
C ASP A 85 -2.75 -16.86 3.46
N ASP A 86 -1.84 -16.87 2.49
CA ASP A 86 -0.65 -17.73 2.50
C ASP A 86 0.24 -17.50 3.72
N GLN A 87 0.40 -16.24 4.15
CA GLN A 87 1.16 -15.91 5.36
C GLN A 87 0.44 -16.37 6.62
N ALA A 88 -0.88 -16.21 6.70
CA ALA A 88 -1.68 -16.68 7.82
C ALA A 88 -1.64 -18.20 7.95
N ALA A 89 -1.72 -18.93 6.83
CA ALA A 89 -1.60 -20.38 6.79
C ALA A 89 -0.22 -20.85 7.29
N LYS A 90 0.87 -20.24 6.79
CA LYS A 90 2.24 -20.54 7.25
C LYS A 90 2.42 -20.27 8.75
N ALA A 91 1.83 -19.19 9.27
CA ALA A 91 1.90 -18.88 10.69
C ALA A 91 1.14 -19.92 11.53
N ALA A 92 -0.04 -20.36 11.07
CA ALA A 92 -0.81 -21.42 11.73
C ALA A 92 -0.04 -22.75 11.75
N ASP A 93 0.59 -23.13 10.64
CA ASP A 93 1.43 -24.33 10.55
C ASP A 93 2.60 -24.27 11.53
N LEU A 94 3.29 -23.14 11.62
CA LEU A 94 4.38 -22.95 12.59
C LEU A 94 3.90 -23.02 14.04
N HIS A 95 2.72 -22.48 14.33
CA HIS A 95 2.10 -22.58 15.65
C HIS A 95 1.78 -24.03 16.02
N GLN A 96 1.24 -24.80 15.07
CA GLN A 96 0.96 -26.22 15.25
C GLN A 96 2.24 -27.02 15.48
N GLN A 97 3.27 -26.83 14.64
CA GLN A 97 4.56 -27.49 14.80
C GLN A 97 5.20 -27.18 16.16
N ARG A 98 5.14 -25.92 16.60
CA ARG A 98 5.62 -25.54 17.94
C ARG A 98 4.88 -26.26 19.04
N TRP A 99 3.55 -26.39 18.92
CA TRP A 99 2.74 -27.10 19.90
C TRP A 99 3.11 -28.59 19.95
N GLU A 100 3.30 -29.25 18.81
CA GLU A 100 3.75 -30.65 18.74
C GLU A 100 5.14 -30.90 19.33
N ILE A 101 6.02 -29.89 19.34
CA ILE A 101 7.37 -29.99 19.93
C ILE A 101 7.35 -29.73 21.45
N THR A 102 6.42 -28.88 21.93
CA THR A 102 6.44 -28.36 23.31
C THR A 102 5.30 -28.87 24.21
N GLY A 103 4.27 -29.48 23.64
CA GLY A 103 3.18 -30.18 24.33
C GLY A 103 3.42 -31.69 24.37
#